data_AF-E0M508-F1
#
_entry.id   AF-E0M508-F1
#
_cell.length_a   1.000
_cell.length_b   1.000
_cell.length_c   1.000
_cell.angle_alpha   90.00
_cell.angle_beta   90.00
_cell.angle_gamma   90.00
#
_symmetry.space_group_name_H-M   'P 1'
#
loop_
_entity.id
_entity.type
_entity.pdbx_description
1 polymer ?
#
loop_
_entity_poly.entity_id
_entity_poly.type
_entity_poly.pdbx_seq_one_letter_code
_entity_poly.pdbx_strand_id
1 'polypeptide(L)'
;MKNLDKEIDYQVYDLKKGRFIIEAKIVKSRQGDFNLLRSDSKWFIGVLIPNFYPNSHFDISKVFVLDENDLLHRDDFDYLISLAGTIRKDWTNFCDREVKDIKVVK
;
A
#
# COMPACT_ATOMS: atom_id res chain seq x y z
N MET A 1 26.62 -22.80 33.72
CA MET A 1 25.30 -23.06 33.10
C MET A 1 24.87 -21.80 32.37
N LYS A 2 24.84 -21.82 31.03
CA LYS A 2 24.26 -20.73 30.24
C LYS A 2 22.74 -20.90 30.29
N ASN A 3 22.00 -19.87 30.71
CA ASN A 3 20.55 -19.86 30.76
C ASN A 3 19.99 -19.99 29.33
N LEU A 4 19.51 -21.19 28.97
CA LEU A 4 18.86 -21.47 27.68
C LEU A 4 17.48 -20.81 27.54
N ASP A 5 16.91 -20.28 28.61
CA ASP A 5 15.52 -19.80 28.61
C ASP A 5 15.32 -18.39 28.03
N LYS A 6 16.39 -17.60 27.86
CA LYS A 6 16.30 -16.23 27.31
C LYS A 6 16.40 -16.14 25.79
N GLU A 7 16.95 -17.16 25.14
CA GLU A 7 17.18 -17.16 23.69
C GLU A 7 15.93 -17.60 22.91
N ILE A 8 15.11 -18.46 23.54
CA ILE A 8 13.85 -18.94 22.98
C ILE A 8 12.80 -17.81 22.95
N ASP A 9 12.79 -16.95 23.97
CA ASP A 9 11.82 -15.86 24.06
C ASP A 9 12.00 -14.86 22.89
N TYR A 10 13.24 -14.45 22.59
CA TYR A 10 13.51 -13.50 21.50
C TYR A 10 13.14 -14.04 20.11
N GLN A 11 13.39 -15.33 19.82
CA GLN A 11 13.01 -15.91 18.52
C GLN A 11 11.50 -16.08 18.37
N VAL A 12 10.78 -16.33 19.47
CA VAL A 12 9.31 -16.43 19.48
C VAL A 12 8.65 -15.04 19.38
N TYR A 13 9.26 -13.98 19.91
CA TYR A 13 8.79 -12.59 19.73
C TYR A 13 8.91 -12.11 18.28
N ASP A 14 9.95 -12.52 17.55
CA ASP A 14 10.09 -12.21 16.12
C ASP A 14 9.11 -12.99 15.24
N LEU A 15 8.87 -14.27 15.55
CA LEU A 15 7.90 -15.11 14.83
C LEU A 15 6.43 -14.65 15.03
N LYS A 16 6.09 -14.03 16.15
CA LYS A 16 4.75 -13.43 16.39
C LYS A 16 4.54 -12.09 15.68
N LYS A 17 5.59 -11.48 15.12
CA LYS A 17 5.56 -10.25 14.32
C LYS A 17 5.84 -10.52 12.84
N GLY A 18 5.42 -11.67 12.33
CA GLY A 18 5.28 -11.91 10.89
C GLY A 18 4.26 -10.96 10.26
N ARG A 19 4.59 -9.66 10.17
CA ARG A 19 3.94 -8.75 9.23
C ARG A 19 4.32 -9.28 7.86
N PHE A 20 3.36 -9.89 7.19
CA PHE A 20 3.49 -10.27 5.81
C PHE A 20 3.64 -8.98 4.99
N ILE A 21 4.88 -8.61 4.68
CA ILE A 21 5.18 -7.47 3.82
C ILE A 21 4.94 -7.92 2.38
N ILE A 22 4.06 -7.23 1.68
CA ILE A 22 3.80 -7.46 0.26
C ILE A 22 4.89 -6.74 -0.53
N GLU A 23 5.70 -7.47 -1.28
CA GLU A 23 6.66 -6.87 -2.22
C GLU A 23 5.99 -6.61 -3.56
N ALA A 24 5.99 -5.36 -4.02
CA ALA A 24 5.32 -4.97 -5.26
C ALA A 24 6.23 -4.13 -6.16
N LYS A 25 6.07 -4.28 -7.48
CA LYS A 25 6.78 -3.49 -8.49
C LYS A 25 5.88 -2.41 -9.06
N ILE A 26 6.44 -1.25 -9.36
CA ILE A 26 5.72 -0.21 -10.11
C ILE A 26 5.63 -0.65 -11.57
N VAL A 27 4.41 -0.70 -12.10
CA VAL A 27 4.13 -1.02 -13.50
C VAL A 27 3.85 0.25 -14.31
N LYS A 28 3.10 1.20 -13.73
CA LYS A 28 2.80 2.51 -14.34
C LYS A 28 2.78 3.58 -13.25
N SER A 29 3.07 4.82 -13.61
CA SER A 29 2.93 5.95 -12.69
C SER A 29 2.56 7.22 -13.42
N ARG A 30 1.90 8.12 -12.70
CA ARG A 30 1.69 9.50 -13.10
C ARG A 30 2.01 10.39 -11.91
N GLN A 31 3.00 11.26 -12.06
CA GLN A 31 3.48 12.11 -10.98
C GLN A 31 2.34 12.96 -10.42
N GLY A 32 2.21 13.00 -9.09
CA GLY A 32 1.14 13.71 -8.40
C GLY A 32 -0.20 12.95 -8.35
N ASP A 33 -0.39 11.96 -9.20
CA ASP A 33 -1.65 11.21 -9.29
C ASP A 33 -1.57 9.84 -8.63
N PHE A 34 -0.86 8.89 -9.24
CA PHE A 34 -0.84 7.51 -8.77
C PHE A 34 0.44 6.73 -9.13
N ASN A 35 0.64 5.63 -8.41
CA ASN A 35 1.52 4.53 -8.78
C ASN A 35 0.69 3.24 -8.89
N LEU A 36 0.70 2.60 -10.07
CA LEU A 36 0.11 1.29 -10.26
C LEU A 36 1.15 0.23 -9.92
N LEU A 37 0.84 -0.60 -8.93
CA LEU A 37 1.73 -1.59 -8.36
C LEU A 37 1.23 -2.99 -8.69
N ARG A 38 2.15 -3.94 -8.85
CA ARG A 38 1.86 -5.35 -9.02
C ARG A 38 2.68 -6.21 -8.06
N SER A 39 2.01 -7.12 -7.37
CA SER A 39 2.63 -8.19 -6.57
C SER A 39 1.97 -9.50 -6.98
N ASP A 40 2.73 -10.42 -7.56
CA ASP A 40 2.21 -11.68 -8.14
C ASP A 40 1.02 -11.45 -9.09
N SER A 41 -0.17 -11.92 -8.68
CA SER A 41 -1.45 -11.79 -9.40
C SER A 41 -2.29 -10.58 -8.95
N LYS A 42 -1.87 -9.87 -7.90
CA LYS A 42 -2.61 -8.73 -7.34
C LYS A 42 -2.09 -7.42 -7.87
N TRP A 43 -3.04 -6.49 -8.03
CA TRP A 43 -2.76 -5.11 -8.43
C TRP A 43 -3.21 -4.15 -7.35
N PHE A 44 -2.45 -3.07 -7.23
CA PHE A 44 -2.70 -2.04 -6.24
C PHE A 44 -2.51 -0.66 -6.86
N ILE A 45 -3.21 0.32 -6.31
CA ILE A 45 -3.00 1.73 -6.64
C ILE A 45 -2.50 2.47 -5.41
N GLY A 46 -1.32 3.07 -5.53
CA GLY A 46 -0.75 3.99 -4.55
C GLY A 46 -1.17 5.41 -4.87
N VAL A 47 -1.71 6.12 -3.88
CA VAL A 47 -2.24 7.48 -4.01
C VAL A 47 -1.67 8.35 -2.88
N LEU A 48 -1.26 9.57 -3.23
CA LEU A 48 -0.88 10.60 -2.25
C LEU A 48 -2.14 11.30 -1.75
N ILE A 49 -2.37 11.22 -0.44
CA ILE A 49 -3.44 11.91 0.27
C ILE A 49 -2.86 13.17 0.91
N PRO A 50 -3.39 14.36 0.57
CA PRO A 50 -2.97 15.60 1.21
C PRO A 50 -3.19 15.51 2.72
N ASN A 51 -2.14 15.77 3.49
CA ASN A 51 -2.27 15.85 4.93
C ASN A 51 -2.70 17.26 5.34
N PHE A 52 -3.97 17.42 5.73
CA PHE A 52 -4.52 18.72 6.12
C PHE A 52 -4.21 19.11 7.58
N TYR A 53 -3.38 18.35 8.29
CA TYR A 53 -2.98 18.71 9.65
C TYR A 53 -2.10 19.97 9.66
N PRO A 54 -2.43 20.99 10.48
CA PRO A 54 -1.59 22.15 10.67
C PRO A 54 -0.20 21.69 11.13
N ASN A 55 0.85 22.06 10.37
CA ASN A 55 2.27 21.74 10.58
C ASN A 55 2.80 20.41 10.01
N SER A 56 2.01 19.63 9.25
CA SER A 56 2.55 18.50 8.48
C SER A 56 2.57 18.83 6.99
N HIS A 57 3.75 19.11 6.45
CA HIS A 57 3.96 19.39 5.02
C HIS A 57 4.11 18.11 4.17
N PHE A 58 3.77 16.95 4.74
CA PHE A 58 4.01 15.66 4.09
C PHE A 58 2.69 14.99 3.75
N ASP A 59 2.48 14.78 2.45
CA ASP A 59 1.41 13.93 1.95
C ASP A 59 1.56 12.51 2.47
N ILE A 60 0.44 11.88 2.79
CA ILE A 60 0.40 10.49 3.24
C ILE A 60 0.19 9.61 2.02
N SER A 61 1.16 8.76 1.72
CA SER A 61 0.98 7.70 0.71
C SER A 61 0.12 6.58 1.29
N LYS A 62 -1.00 6.28 0.62
CA LYS A 62 -1.84 5.10 0.89
C LYS A 62 -1.88 4.20 -0.31
N VAL A 63 -2.07 2.90 -0.09
CA VAL A 63 -2.13 1.89 -1.15
C VAL A 63 -3.41 1.08 -1.01
N PHE A 64 -4.08 0.82 -2.12
CA PHE A 64 -5.36 0.13 -2.17
C PHE A 64 -5.33 -1.03 -3.16
N VAL A 65 -5.91 -2.18 -2.83
CA VAL A 65 -6.09 -3.30 -3.76
C VAL A 65 -7.08 -2.89 -4.84
N LEU A 66 -6.81 -3.20 -6.11
CA LEU A 66 -7.77 -3.05 -7.21
C LEU A 66 -8.81 -4.18 -7.18
N ASP A 67 -10.09 -3.83 -7.29
CA ASP A 67 -11.17 -4.81 -7.40
C ASP A 67 -11.35 -5.31 -8.85
N GLU A 68 -12.32 -6.20 -9.06
CA GLU A 68 -12.57 -6.78 -10.38
C GLU A 68 -12.90 -5.72 -11.45
N ASN A 69 -13.65 -4.68 -11.08
CA ASN A 69 -14.02 -3.61 -12.00
C ASN A 69 -12.79 -2.77 -12.37
N ASP A 70 -11.99 -2.38 -11.38
CA ASP A 70 -10.74 -1.66 -11.62
C ASP A 70 -9.77 -2.45 -12.50
N LEU A 71 -9.71 -3.77 -12.31
CA LEU A 71 -8.84 -4.65 -13.08
C LEU A 71 -9.21 -4.74 -14.56
N LEU A 72 -10.49 -4.54 -14.92
CA LEU A 72 -10.93 -4.42 -16.32
C LEU A 72 -10.38 -3.15 -16.98
N HIS A 73 -10.15 -2.10 -16.19
CA HIS A 73 -9.69 -0.78 -16.64
C HIS A 73 -8.24 -0.48 -16.26
N ARG A 74 -7.46 -1.46 -15.79
CA ARG A 74 -6.06 -1.26 -15.36
C ARG A 74 -5.12 -0.71 -16.44
N ASP A 75 -5.52 -0.86 -17.70
CA ASP A 75 -4.76 -0.38 -18.85
C ASP A 75 -5.24 0.98 -19.38
N ASP A 76 -6.39 1.46 -18.89
CA ASP A 76 -6.94 2.78 -19.16
C ASP A 76 -6.35 3.82 -18.20
N PHE A 77 -5.57 4.74 -18.75
CA PHE A 77 -4.85 5.73 -17.96
C PHE A 77 -5.79 6.79 -17.37
N ASP A 78 -6.81 7.21 -18.11
CA ASP A 78 -7.77 8.22 -17.68
C ASP A 78 -8.67 7.68 -16.56
N TYR A 79 -9.04 6.40 -16.66
CA TYR A 79 -9.69 5.70 -15.55
C TYR A 79 -8.86 5.73 -14.27
N LEU A 80 -7.58 5.35 -14.35
CA LEU A 80 -6.69 5.30 -13.17
C LEU A 80 -6.50 6.68 -12.52
N ILE A 81 -6.44 7.74 -13.32
CA ILE A 81 -6.39 9.13 -12.81
C ILE A 81 -7.68 9.47 -12.07
N SER A 82 -8.84 9.15 -12.66
CA SER A 82 -10.14 9.40 -12.05
C SER A 82 -10.32 8.61 -10.74
N LEU A 83 -9.87 7.35 -10.72
CA LEU A 83 -9.87 6.50 -9.53
C LEU A 83 -9.00 7.11 -8.43
N ALA A 84 -7.77 7.51 -8.76
CA ALA A 84 -6.87 8.15 -7.79
C ALA A 84 -7.44 9.47 -7.25
N GLY A 85 -8.06 10.28 -8.11
CA GLY A 85 -8.75 11.50 -7.69
C GLY A 85 -9.92 11.25 -6.74
N THR A 86 -10.71 10.21 -7.02
CA THR A 86 -11.82 9.78 -6.15
C THR A 86 -11.32 9.31 -4.79
N ILE A 87 -10.31 8.42 -4.78
CA ILE A 87 -9.66 7.95 -3.55
C ILE A 87 -9.09 9.13 -2.75
N ARG A 88 -8.41 10.07 -3.41
CA ARG A 88 -7.82 11.23 -2.73
C ARG A 88 -8.86 12.09 -2.02
N LYS A 89 -10.03 12.26 -2.64
CA LYS A 89 -11.13 13.07 -2.10
C LYS A 89 -11.77 12.43 -0.87
N ASP A 90 -11.92 11.11 -0.87
CA ASP A 90 -12.55 10.36 0.23
C ASP A 90 -11.97 8.94 0.33
N TRP A 91 -10.76 8.84 0.88
CA TRP A 91 -10.05 7.55 0.99
C TRP A 91 -10.68 6.63 2.04
N THR A 92 -11.45 7.20 2.98
CA THR A 92 -12.14 6.44 4.03
C THR A 92 -13.16 5.46 3.46
N ASN A 93 -13.79 5.79 2.34
CA ASN A 93 -14.68 4.87 1.62
C ASN A 93 -13.96 3.68 0.95
N PHE A 94 -12.63 3.71 0.89
CA PHE A 94 -11.79 2.64 0.33
C PHE A 94 -11.00 1.90 1.43
N CYS A 95 -11.33 2.11 2.71
CA CYS A 95 -10.54 1.57 3.82
C CYS A 95 -10.52 0.04 3.89
N ASP A 96 -11.56 -0.63 3.39
CA ASP A 96 -11.67 -2.07 3.24
C ASP A 96 -10.68 -2.63 2.20
N ARG A 97 -10.24 -1.78 1.27
CA ARG A 97 -9.26 -2.09 0.22
C ARG A 97 -7.84 -1.64 0.59
N GLU A 98 -7.64 -0.90 1.69
CA GLU A 98 -6.35 -0.34 2.08
C GLU A 98 -5.35 -1.42 2.52
N VAL A 99 -4.11 -1.32 2.04
CA VAL A 99 -2.97 -2.18 2.40
C VAL A 99 -1.88 -1.36 3.06
N LYS A 100 -1.51 -1.73 4.29
CA LYS A 100 -0.53 -0.99 5.10
C LYS A 100 0.90 -1.47 4.93
N ASP A 101 1.11 -2.79 4.85
CA ASP A 101 2.43 -3.40 4.83
C ASP A 101 2.85 -3.77 3.40
N ILE A 102 3.06 -2.75 2.56
CA ILE A 102 3.55 -2.92 1.18
C ILE A 102 4.92 -2.26 1.01
N LYS A 103 5.84 -2.98 0.38
CA LYS A 103 7.20 -2.54 0.06
C LYS A 103 7.36 -2.50 -1.45
N VAL A 104 7.63 -1.32 -1.99
CA VAL A 104 7.96 -1.18 -3.40
C VAL A 104 9.39 -1.66 -3.64
N VAL A 105 9.55 -2.63 -4.52
CA VAL A 105 10.85 -3.21 -4.92
C VAL A 105 11.20 -2.82 -6.35
N LYS A 106 12.50 -2.67 -6.62
CA LYS A 106 13.03 -2.37 -7.96
C LYS A 106 13.14 -3.64 -8.82
#